data_AF-A0A2N2XNC0-F1
#
_entry.id   AF-A0A2N2XNC0-F1
#
_cell.length_a   1.000
_cell.length_b   1.000
_cell.length_c   1.000
_cell.angle_alpha   90.00
_cell.angle_beta   90.00
_cell.angle_gamma   90.00
#
_symmetry.space_group_name_H-M   'P 1'
#
loop_
_entity.id
_entity.type
_entity.pdbx_description
1 polymer ?
#
loop_
_entity_poly.entity_id
_entity_poly.type
_entity_poly.pdbx_seq_one_letter_code
_entity_poly.pdbx_strand_id
1 'polypeptide(L)' 'MEFRTKISFNPSPLKADYNTPMLFIGSCFSDNVGRTLSDRKFPVLSNPFGVLYN' A
#
# COMPACT_ATOMS: atom_id res chain seq x y z
N MET A 1 32.87 9.10 -0.26
CA MET A 1 32.42 7.95 0.56
C MET A 1 30.99 7.61 0.15
N GLU A 2 30.69 6.32 -0.01
CA GLU A 2 29.35 5.82 -0.31
C GLU A 2 28.69 5.38 1.01
N PHE A 3 27.71 6.14 1.51
CA PHE A 3 27.06 5.92 2.81
C PHE A 3 25.72 5.16 2.70
N ARG A 4 25.43 4.55 1.56
CA ARG A 4 24.17 3.85 1.30
C ARG A 4 24.41 2.53 0.59
N THR A 5 23.68 1.51 1.02
CA THR A 5 23.62 0.23 0.31
C THR A 5 22.81 0.41 -0.98
N LYS A 6 23.46 0.18 -2.13
CA LYS A 6 22.77 0.11 -3.43
C LYS A 6 22.24 -1.31 -3.60
N ILE A 7 20.92 -1.45 -3.63
CA ILE A 7 20.25 -2.75 -3.82
C ILE A 7 19.71 -2.81 -5.25
N SER A 8 20.11 -3.83 -6.01
CA SER A 8 19.49 -4.17 -7.29
C SER A 8 18.30 -5.10 -7.05
N PHE A 9 17.14 -4.77 -7.62
CA PHE A 9 15.96 -5.62 -7.55
C PHE A 9 15.31 -5.73 -8.93
N ASN A 10 14.74 -6.90 -9.19
CA ASN A 10 13.92 -7.13 -10.37
C ASN A 10 12.50 -6.60 -10.10
N PRO A 11 11.78 -6.13 -11.13
CA PRO A 11 10.38 -5.75 -11.00
C PRO A 11 9.54 -6.91 -10.46
N SER A 12 8.60 -6.59 -9.57
CA SER A 12 7.61 -7.55 -9.09
C SER A 12 6.76 -8.06 -10.27
N PRO A 13 6.49 -9.38 -10.35
CA PRO A 13 5.51 -9.91 -11.32
C PRO A 13 4.08 -9.47 -10.97
N LEU A 14 3.81 -9.23 -9.69
CA LEU A 14 2.57 -8.63 -9.21
C LEU A 14 2.64 -7.13 -9.44
N LYS A 15 1.90 -6.68 -10.45
CA LYS A 15 1.68 -5.26 -10.71
C LYS A 15 0.31 -4.86 -10.20
N ALA A 16 0.16 -3.59 -9.89
CA ALA A 16 -1.12 -3.02 -9.56
C ALA A 16 -1.42 -1.85 -10.50
N ASP A 17 -2.66 -1.81 -10.96
CA ASP A 17 -3.22 -0.78 -11.80
C ASP A 17 -4.59 -0.34 -11.26
N TYR A 18 -5.30 0.51 -12.00
CA TYR A 18 -6.61 1.01 -11.62
C TYR A 18 -7.72 -0.06 -11.54
N ASN A 19 -7.47 -1.28 -12.01
CA ASN A 19 -8.42 -2.40 -11.92
C ASN A 19 -8.04 -3.40 -10.83
N THR A 20 -6.91 -3.21 -10.15
CA THR A 20 -6.38 -4.16 -9.17
C THR A 20 -7.00 -3.93 -7.80
N PRO A 21 -7.84 -4.83 -7.26
CA PRO A 21 -8.45 -4.67 -5.94
C PRO A 21 -7.40 -4.75 -4.83
N MET A 22 -7.50 -3.85 -3.84
CA MET A 22 -6.52 -3.74 -2.76
C MET A 22 -7.21 -3.70 -1.40
N LEU A 23 -6.70 -4.49 -0.44
CA LEU A 23 -7.10 -4.43 0.97
C LEU A 23 -6.07 -3.64 1.77
N PHE A 24 -6.51 -2.62 2.51
CA PHE A 24 -5.70 -1.89 3.47
C PHE A 24 -6.11 -2.23 4.89
N ILE A 25 -5.18 -2.81 5.63
CA ILE A 25 -5.35 -3.26 7.02
C ILE A 25 -4.02 -3.07 7.76
N GLY A 26 -4.06 -2.73 9.05
CA GLY A 26 -2.87 -2.50 9.84
C GLY A 26 -2.98 -1.26 10.72
N SER A 27 -1.89 -0.50 10.81
CA SER A 27 -1.86 0.74 11.59
C SER A 27 -2.61 1.89 10.89
N CYS A 28 -2.68 3.07 11.52
CA CYS A 28 -3.21 4.29 10.89
C CYS A 28 -2.49 4.66 9.58
N PHE A 29 -1.26 4.16 9.37
CA PHE A 29 -0.55 4.31 8.10
C PHE A 29 -1.30 3.61 6.96
N SER A 30 -1.78 2.39 7.18
CA SER A 30 -2.53 1.62 6.17
C SER A 30 -3.80 2.37 5.75
N ASP A 31 -4.51 2.99 6.70
CA ASP A 31 -5.72 3.77 6.42
C ASP A 31 -5.43 5.01 5.57
N ASN A 32 -4.36 5.73 5.88
CA ASN A 32 -3.95 6.92 5.13
C ASN A 32 -3.55 6.59 3.68
N VAL A 33 -2.84 5.47 3.48
CA VAL A 33 -2.49 4.99 2.13
C VAL A 33 -3.74 4.55 1.38
N GLY A 34 -4.63 3.78 2.02
CA GLY A 34 -5.89 3.35 1.42
C GLY A 34 -6.77 4.53 0.99
N ARG A 35 -6.90 5.56 1.82
CA ARG A 35 -7.62 6.80 1.50
C ARG A 35 -7.01 7.51 0.29
N THR A 36 -5.69 7.66 0.27
CA THR A 36 -4.93 8.29 -0.82
C THR A 36 -5.18 7.60 -2.17
N LEU A 37 -5.32 6.28 -2.18
CA LEU A 37 -5.59 5.49 -3.39
C LEU A 37 -7.08 5.46 -3.75
N SER A 38 -7.97 5.42 -2.77
CA SER A 38 -9.42 5.56 -2.97
C SER A 38 -9.76 6.92 -3.60
N ASP A 39 -9.14 8.01 -3.13
CA ASP A 39 -9.28 9.36 -3.70
C ASP A 39 -8.84 9.40 -5.17
N ARG A 40 -7.85 8.57 -5.54
CA ARG A 40 -7.37 8.36 -6.91
C ARG A 40 -8.16 7.31 -7.69
N LYS A 41 -9.31 6.85 -7.19
CA LYS A 41 -10.22 5.90 -7.87
C LYS A 41 -9.68 4.48 -8.04
N PHE A 42 -8.69 4.07 -7.25
CA PHE A 42 -8.35 2.65 -7.15
C PHE A 42 -9.45 1.88 -6.40
N PRO A 43 -9.69 0.60 -6.75
CA PRO A 43 -10.64 -0.25 -6.05
C PRO A 43 -10.05 -0.67 -4.69
N VAL A 44 -10.38 0.12 -3.67
CA VAL A 44 -9.86 -0.02 -2.31
C VAL A 44 -10.92 -0.57 -1.37
N LEU A 45 -10.55 -1.57 -0.59
CA LEU A 45 -11.23 -2.00 0.61
C LEU A 45 -10.36 -1.63 1.82
N SER A 46 -10.78 -0.67 2.62
CA SER A 46 -10.15 -0.39 3.93
C SER A 46 -10.82 -1.21 5.01
N ASN A 47 -10.05 -1.68 5.99
CA ASN A 47 -10.57 -2.44 7.12
C ASN A 47 -11.71 -1.68 7.84
N PRO A 48 -12.96 -2.18 7.85
CA PRO A 48 -14.07 -1.47 8.48
C PRO A 48 -13.99 -1.48 10.01
N PHE A 49 -13.13 -2.32 10.59
CA PHE A 49 -12.91 -2.40 12.04
C PHE A 49 -11.84 -1.43 12.56
N GLY A 50 -11.27 -0.61 11.67
CA GLY A 50 -10.29 0.42 12.02
C GLY A 50 -8.87 -0.13 12.22
N VAL A 51 -8.07 0.65 12.95
CA VAL A 51 -6.65 0.36 13.20
C VAL A 51 -6.50 -0.90 14.03
N LEU A 52 -5.59 -1.77 13.59
CA LEU A 52 -5.17 -2.93 14.39
C LEU A 52 -4.11 -2.52 15.42
N TYR A 53 -4.32 -2.93 16.66
CA TYR A 53 -3.36 -2.82 17.76
C TYR A 53 -2.97 -4.23 18.21
N ASN A 54 -1.66 -4.48 18.33
CA ASN A 54 -1.07 -5.72 18.87
C ASN A 54 0.20 -5.35 19.64
#